data_AF-A0A511B7R9-F1
#
_entry.id   AF-A0A511B7R9-F1
#
_cell.length_a   1.000
_cell.length_b   1.000
_cell.length_c   1.000
_cell.angle_alpha   90.00
_cell.angle_beta   90.00
_cell.angle_gamma   90.00
#
_symmetry.space_group_name_H-M   'P 1'
#
loop_
_entity.id
_entity.type
_entity.pdbx_description
1 polymer ?
#
loop_
_entity_poly.entity_id
_entity_poly.type
_entity_poly.pdbx_seq_one_letter_code
_entity_poly.pdbx_strand_id
1 'polypeptide(L)'
;MTVKGNTRSWSVRYKSPVTGKAREMGIGSARDVSLADARKKATEARLLVMEGVDPLIQGKEEEATRQREKGLTFDEVAERFIHERTLGWSDKNTPECWCSSLRQHACPRVGQKLISAIDTDDILAILRPI
;
A
#
# COMPACT_ATOMS: atom_id res chain seq x y z
N MET A 1 -16.27 -23.75 0.48
CA MET A 1 -17.28 -22.98 -0.26
C MET A 1 -18.36 -22.62 0.72
N THR A 2 -18.58 -21.33 0.93
CA THR A 2 -19.62 -20.82 1.83
C THR A 2 -20.78 -20.33 0.96
N VAL A 3 -22.00 -20.77 1.29
CA VAL A 3 -23.22 -20.40 0.56
C VAL A 3 -24.07 -19.56 1.51
N LYS A 4 -24.36 -18.32 1.12
CA LYS A 4 -25.27 -17.42 1.86
C LYS A 4 -26.39 -16.99 0.90
N GLY A 5 -27.56 -17.62 1.00
CA GLY A 5 -28.64 -17.41 0.03
C GLY A 5 -28.23 -17.84 -1.39
N ASN A 6 -28.34 -16.95 -2.37
CA ASN A 6 -28.00 -17.21 -3.77
C ASN A 6 -26.54 -16.83 -4.14
N THR A 7 -25.71 -16.41 -3.18
CA THR A 7 -24.30 -16.11 -3.41
C THR A 7 -23.42 -17.26 -2.92
N ARG A 8 -22.50 -17.68 -3.77
CA ARG A 8 -21.50 -18.71 -3.47
C ARG A 8 -20.14 -18.02 -3.41
N SER A 9 -19.38 -18.27 -2.36
CA SER A 9 -18.02 -17.74 -2.21
C SER A 9 -17.04 -18.84 -1.84
N TRP A 10 -15.80 -18.66 -2.28
CA TRP A 10 -14.66 -19.48 -1.90
C TRP A 10 -14.06 -18.92 -0.62
N SER A 11 -13.79 -19.82 0.32
CA SER A 11 -13.07 -19.53 1.55
C SER A 11 -12.13 -20.68 1.88
N VAL A 12 -11.03 -20.37 2.55
CA VAL A 12 -10.05 -21.32 3.07
C VAL A 12 -10.02 -21.21 4.59
N ARG A 13 -10.14 -22.35 5.26
CA ARG A 13 -9.98 -22.46 6.72
C ARG A 13 -8.57 -22.94 7.03
N TYR A 14 -7.94 -22.29 8.00
CA TYR A 14 -6.61 -22.64 8.47
C TYR A 14 -6.48 -22.35 9.97
N LYS A 15 -5.44 -22.90 10.60
CA LYS A 15 -5.07 -22.56 11.96
C LYS A 15 -4.01 -21.46 11.90
N SER A 16 -4.26 -20.34 12.54
CA SER A 16 -3.31 -19.23 12.60
C SER A 16 -2.01 -19.71 13.26
N PRO A 17 -0.84 -19.54 12.62
CA PRO A 17 0.43 -19.91 13.23
C PRO A 17 0.78 -18.96 14.39
N VAL A 18 0.29 -17.72 14.34
CA VAL A 18 0.53 -16.69 15.36
C VAL A 18 -0.38 -16.87 16.58
N THR A 19 -1.68 -17.07 16.37
CA THR A 19 -2.67 -17.08 17.47
C THR A 19 -3.13 -18.48 17.87
N GLY A 20 -2.80 -19.51 17.09
CA GLY A 20 -3.24 -20.89 17.30
C GLY A 20 -4.74 -21.12 17.08
N LYS A 21 -5.52 -20.08 16.74
CA LYS A 21 -6.97 -20.15 16.56
C LYS A 21 -7.35 -20.54 15.13
N ALA A 22 -8.49 -21.22 14.98
CA ALA A 22 -9.08 -21.46 13.67
C ALA A 22 -9.55 -20.14 13.06
N ARG A 23 -9.14 -19.87 11.82
CA ARG A 23 -9.50 -18.69 11.03
C ARG A 23 -10.03 -19.11 9.66
N GLU A 24 -10.83 -18.24 9.07
CA GLU A 24 -11.38 -18.40 7.71
C GLU A 24 -11.02 -17.16 6.88
N MET A 25 -10.33 -17.37 5.76
CA MET A 25 -10.00 -16.33 4.77
C MET A 25 -10.88 -16.48 3.55
N GLY A 26 -11.54 -15.40 3.14
CA GLY A 26 -12.31 -15.34 1.89
C GLY A 26 -11.39 -15.20 0.69
N ILE A 27 -11.59 -16.02 -0.35
CA ILE A 27 -10.84 -15.98 -1.60
C ILE A 27 -11.57 -15.13 -2.66
N GLY A 28 -12.91 -15.15 -2.64
CA GLY A 28 -13.74 -14.37 -3.56
C GLY A 28 -15.07 -15.05 -3.91
N SER A 29 -15.89 -14.38 -4.72
CA SER A 29 -17.15 -14.91 -5.25
C SER A 29 -16.87 -16.07 -6.23
N ALA A 30 -17.70 -17.11 -6.18
CA ALA A 30 -17.59 -18.25 -7.10
C ALA A 30 -18.03 -17.92 -8.52
N ARG A 31 -18.59 -16.73 -8.76
CA ARG A 31 -18.86 -16.22 -10.12
C ARG A 31 -17.59 -15.65 -10.77
N ASP A 32 -16.74 -15.02 -9.97
CA ASP A 32 -15.57 -14.29 -10.46
C ASP A 32 -14.30 -15.13 -10.38
N VAL A 33 -14.26 -16.11 -9.47
CA VAL A 33 -13.11 -16.97 -9.23
C VAL A 33 -13.45 -18.41 -9.59
N SER A 34 -12.71 -18.95 -10.56
CA SER A 34 -12.83 -20.35 -10.97
C SER A 34 -12.42 -21.31 -9.85
N LEU A 35 -12.90 -22.55 -9.89
CA LEU A 35 -12.48 -23.58 -8.92
C LEU A 35 -10.96 -23.81 -8.95
N ALA A 36 -10.34 -23.76 -10.13
CA ALA A 36 -8.91 -23.93 -10.29
C ALA A 36 -8.13 -22.82 -9.59
N ASP A 37 -8.54 -21.56 -9.78
CA ASP A 37 -7.87 -20.41 -9.16
C ASP A 37 -8.13 -20.38 -7.65
N ALA A 38 -9.33 -20.75 -7.22
CA ALA A 38 -9.64 -20.89 -5.80
C ALA A 38 -8.75 -21.95 -5.12
N ARG A 39 -8.45 -23.06 -5.80
CA ARG A 39 -7.52 -24.08 -5.29
C ARG A 39 -6.09 -23.56 -5.22
N LYS A 40 -5.61 -22.85 -6.25
CA LYS A 40 -4.27 -22.24 -6.24
C LYS A 40 -4.10 -21.27 -5.07
N LYS A 41 -5.01 -20.31 -4.93
CA LYS A 41 -5.01 -19.33 -3.82
C LYS A 41 -5.11 -20.00 -2.45
N ALA A 42 -5.88 -21.08 -2.33
CA ALA A 42 -5.95 -21.85 -1.09
C ALA A 42 -4.61 -22.55 -0.75
N THR A 43 -3.87 -23.02 -1.75
CA THR A 43 -2.54 -23.62 -1.55
C THR A 43 -1.52 -22.56 -1.16
N GLU A 44 -1.51 -21.40 -1.83
CA GLU A 44 -0.66 -20.26 -1.48
C GLU A 44 -0.89 -19.80 -0.03
N ALA A 45 -2.16 -19.65 0.37
CA ALA A 45 -2.50 -19.29 1.74
C ALA A 45 -2.03 -20.34 2.77
N ARG A 46 -2.04 -21.63 2.43
CA ARG A 46 -1.50 -22.68 3.31
C ARG A 46 0.01 -22.64 3.40
N LEU A 47 0.69 -22.33 2.30
CA LEU A 47 2.15 -22.22 2.26
C LEU A 47 2.63 -21.07 3.16
N LEU A 48 1.96 -19.91 3.10
CA LEU A 48 2.20 -18.80 4.03
C LEU A 48 2.01 -19.21 5.50
N VAL A 49 0.98 -19.99 5.79
CA VAL A 49 0.74 -20.52 7.15
C VAL A 49 1.87 -21.46 7.60
N MET A 50 2.43 -22.25 6.69
CA MET A 50 3.58 -23.13 6.98
C MET A 50 4.87 -22.33 7.24
N GLU A 51 5.02 -21.19 6.57
CA GLU A 51 6.12 -20.23 6.82
C GLU A 51 5.93 -19.43 8.12
N GLY A 52 4.82 -19.64 8.85
CA GLY A 52 4.53 -18.96 10.10
C GLY A 52 3.83 -17.61 9.93
N VAL A 53 3.43 -17.24 8.71
CA VAL A 53 2.74 -16.00 8.40
C VAL A 53 1.23 -16.21 8.43
N ASP A 54 0.48 -15.28 9.03
CA ASP A 54 -0.99 -15.32 9.01
C ASP A 54 -1.51 -14.50 7.81
N PRO A 55 -2.09 -15.14 6.77
CA PRO A 55 -2.52 -14.46 5.54
C PRO A 55 -3.53 -13.32 5.76
N LEU A 56 -4.37 -13.43 6.80
CA LEU A 56 -5.34 -12.37 7.14
C LEU A 56 -4.68 -11.16 7.80
N ILE A 57 -3.57 -11.36 8.50
CA ILE A 57 -2.81 -10.26 9.11
C ILE A 57 -2.02 -9.54 8.02
N GLN A 58 -1.31 -10.31 7.19
CA GLN A 58 -0.56 -9.76 6.05
C GLN A 58 -1.46 -8.98 5.10
N GLY A 59 -2.61 -9.53 4.69
CA GLY A 59 -3.53 -8.82 3.80
C GLY A 59 -4.07 -7.52 4.41
N LYS A 60 -4.32 -7.50 5.72
CA LYS A 60 -4.72 -6.26 6.42
C LYS A 60 -3.60 -5.24 6.50
N GLU A 61 -2.37 -5.69 6.68
CA GLU A 61 -1.21 -4.82 6.76
C GLU A 61 -0.87 -4.23 5.38
N GLU A 62 -0.95 -5.03 4.31
CA GLU A 62 -0.85 -4.57 2.92
C GLU A 62 -1.97 -3.57 2.57
N GLU A 63 -3.19 -3.79 3.04
CA GLU A 63 -4.28 -2.85 2.80
C GLU A 63 -4.14 -1.59 3.64
N ALA A 64 -3.68 -1.69 4.89
CA ALA A 64 -3.40 -0.55 5.76
C ALA A 64 -2.22 0.28 5.26
N THR A 65 -1.15 -0.34 4.77
CA THR A 65 -0.02 0.35 4.14
C THR A 65 -0.48 1.06 2.88
N ARG A 66 -1.24 0.38 2.00
CA ARG A 66 -1.82 1.01 0.80
C ARG A 66 -2.77 2.16 1.17
N GLN A 67 -3.54 2.08 2.26
CA GLN A 67 -4.39 3.18 2.72
C GLN A 67 -3.58 4.33 3.32
N ARG A 68 -2.50 4.05 4.06
CA ARG A 68 -1.57 5.07 4.57
C ARG A 68 -0.89 5.80 3.42
N GLU A 69 -0.43 5.08 2.40
CA GLU A 69 0.14 5.64 1.18
C GLU A 69 -0.86 6.51 0.40
N LYS A 70 -2.14 6.12 0.42
CA LYS A 70 -3.22 6.95 -0.14
C LYS A 70 -3.56 8.17 0.69
N GLY A 71 -3.21 8.22 1.98
CA GLY A 71 -3.51 9.35 2.87
C GLY A 71 -2.39 10.38 2.94
N LEU A 72 -1.18 10.04 2.46
CA LEU A 72 -0.02 10.93 2.49
C LEU A 72 -0.07 11.94 1.34
N THR A 73 0.07 13.20 1.70
CA THR A 73 0.21 14.31 0.76
C THR A 73 1.65 14.42 0.26
N PHE A 74 1.83 15.09 -0.88
CA PHE A 74 3.17 15.38 -1.41
C PHE A 74 4.03 16.12 -0.38
N ASP A 75 3.46 17.10 0.32
CA ASP A 75 4.20 17.90 1.30
C ASP A 75 4.75 17.05 2.45
N GLU A 76 3.93 16.15 3.01
CA GLU A 76 4.35 15.28 4.12
C GLU A 76 5.50 14.34 3.72
N VAL A 77 5.50 13.84 2.48
CA VAL A 77 6.57 12.96 2.00
C VAL A 77 7.79 13.74 1.55
N ALA A 78 7.61 14.93 0.99
CA ALA A 78 8.72 15.83 0.67
C ALA A 78 9.48 16.23 1.94
N GLU A 79 8.77 16.59 3.02
CA GLU A 79 9.39 16.90 4.32
C GLU A 79 10.11 15.69 4.91
N ARG A 80 9.47 14.50 4.87
CA ARG A 80 10.11 13.26 5.35
C ARG A 80 11.38 12.93 4.55
N PHE A 81 11.34 13.08 3.23
CA PHE A 81 12.48 12.85 2.35
C PHE A 81 13.63 13.79 2.67
N ILE A 82 13.36 15.09 2.85
CA ILE A 82 14.38 16.07 3.23
C ILE A 82 14.98 15.68 4.58
N HIS A 83 14.17 15.33 5.57
CA HIS A 83 14.63 14.93 6.90
C HIS A 83 15.47 13.63 6.89
N GLU A 84 15.14 12.65 6.04
CA GLU A 84 15.95 11.43 5.87
C GLU A 84 17.27 11.70 5.15
N ARG A 85 17.29 12.66 4.21
CA ARG A 85 18.48 12.97 3.40
C ARG A 85 19.43 13.99 4.01
N THR A 86 18.95 14.84 4.91
CA THR A 86 19.79 15.81 5.65
C THR A 86 20.94 15.14 6.38
N LEU A 87 20.76 13.91 6.88
CA LEU A 87 21.81 13.12 7.55
C LEU A 87 22.94 12.67 6.60
N GLY A 88 22.68 12.61 5.29
CA GLY A 88 23.62 12.16 4.27
C GLY A 88 24.22 13.29 3.42
N TRP A 89 23.83 14.54 3.63
CA TRP A 89 24.33 15.67 2.84
C TRP A 89 25.60 16.26 3.46
N SER A 90 26.62 16.40 2.62
CA SER A 90 27.92 16.97 3.00
C SER A 90 27.83 18.47 3.32
N ASP A 91 26.88 19.17 2.69
CA ASP A 91 26.69 20.60 2.82
C ASP A 91 25.48 20.94 3.71
N LYS A 92 25.70 21.79 4.71
CA LYS A 92 24.69 22.19 5.71
C LYS A 92 23.53 23.03 5.13
N ASN A 93 23.73 23.68 3.98
CA ASN A 93 22.76 24.59 3.36
C ASN A 93 21.85 23.91 2.32
N THR A 94 22.17 22.67 1.94
CA THR A 94 21.38 21.88 0.98
C THR A 94 19.92 21.67 1.40
N PRO A 95 19.59 21.42 2.69
CA PRO A 95 18.19 21.26 3.10
C PRO A 95 17.34 22.50 2.88
N GLU A 96 17.89 23.68 3.17
CA GLU A 96 17.16 24.93 3.04
C GLU A 96 16.90 25.27 1.57
N CYS A 97 17.87 24.98 0.70
CA CYS A 97 17.73 25.17 -0.75
C CYS A 97 16.66 24.24 -1.35
N TRP A 98 16.62 22.97 -0.90
CA TRP A 98 15.59 22.00 -1.31
C TRP A 98 14.21 22.37 -0.79
N CYS A 99 14.09 22.73 0.50
CA CYS A 99 12.84 23.22 1.08
C CYS A 99 12.31 24.44 0.32
N SER A 100 13.18 25.40 0.00
CA SER A 100 12.80 26.61 -0.74
C SER A 100 12.29 26.27 -2.14
N SER A 101 13.02 25.41 -2.87
CA SER A 101 12.66 24.99 -4.23
C SER A 101 11.31 24.24 -4.26
N LEU A 102 11.10 23.34 -3.30
CA LEU A 102 9.84 22.60 -3.19
C LEU A 102 8.68 23.51 -2.81
N ARG A 103 8.88 24.46 -1.90
CA ARG A 103 7.86 25.47 -1.53
C ARG A 103 7.50 26.40 -2.68
N GLN A 104 8.46 26.77 -3.51
CA GLN A 104 8.26 27.70 -4.61
C GLN A 104 7.60 27.04 -5.82
N HIS A 105 7.98 25.80 -6.15
CA HIS A 105 7.58 25.17 -7.41
C HIS A 105 6.57 24.03 -7.23
N ALA A 106 6.68 23.23 -6.16
CA ALA A 106 5.88 22.03 -5.97
C ALA A 106 4.67 22.23 -5.04
N CYS A 107 4.86 22.83 -3.87
CA CYS A 107 3.77 23.07 -2.89
C CYS A 107 2.54 23.79 -3.47
N PRO A 108 2.67 24.83 -4.34
CA PRO A 108 1.51 25.55 -4.87
C PRO A 108 0.65 24.74 -5.84
N ARG A 109 1.20 23.66 -6.43
CA ARG A 109 0.52 22.88 -7.48
C ARG A 109 0.14 21.46 -7.04
N VAL A 110 1.00 20.82 -6.25
CA VAL A 110 0.83 19.41 -5.84
C VAL A 110 0.90 19.21 -4.33
N GLY A 111 1.15 20.24 -3.53
CA GLY A 111 1.42 20.08 -2.10
C GLY A 111 0.32 19.34 -1.32
N GLN A 112 -0.94 19.70 -1.58
CA GLN A 112 -2.11 19.03 -0.97
C GLN A 112 -2.61 17.81 -1.75
N LYS A 113 -2.00 17.47 -2.89
CA LYS A 113 -2.38 16.26 -3.62
C LYS A 113 -1.82 15.04 -2.90
N LEU A 114 -2.65 14.00 -2.84
CA LEU A 114 -2.22 12.68 -2.38
C LEU A 114 -1.21 12.11 -3.37
N ILE A 115 -0.17 11.45 -2.88
CA ILE A 115 0.86 10.85 -3.75
C ILE A 115 0.25 9.91 -4.78
N SER A 116 -0.74 9.13 -4.36
CA SER A 116 -1.47 8.21 -5.23
C SER A 116 -2.25 8.88 -6.38
N ALA A 117 -2.45 10.20 -6.32
CA ALA A 117 -3.16 11.00 -7.31
C ALA A 117 -2.24 11.93 -8.12
N ILE A 118 -0.92 11.89 -7.89
CA ILE A 118 0.05 12.66 -8.67
C ILE A 118 0.32 11.93 -9.97
N ASP A 119 0.08 12.60 -11.09
CA ASP A 119 0.34 12.08 -12.43
C ASP A 119 1.53 12.80 -13.09
N THR A 120 1.99 12.26 -14.21
CA THR A 120 3.12 12.80 -14.99
C THR A 120 2.88 14.25 -15.43
N ASP A 121 1.63 14.61 -15.73
CA ASP A 121 1.26 15.98 -16.11
C ASP A 121 1.49 16.99 -14.97
N ASP A 122 1.26 16.57 -13.72
CA ASP A 122 1.52 17.40 -12.55
C ASP A 122 3.03 17.69 -12.40
N ILE A 123 3.87 16.69 -12.65
CA ILE A 123 5.34 16.83 -12.61
C ILE A 123 5.80 17.77 -13.74
N LEU A 124 5.26 17.61 -14.95
CA LEU A 124 5.57 18.50 -16.07
C LEU A 124 5.13 19.93 -15.81
N ALA A 125 4.00 20.15 -15.14
CA ALA A 125 3.53 21.48 -14.77
C ALA A 125 4.45 22.18 -13.75
N ILE A 126 5.16 21.42 -12.91
CA ILE A 126 6.17 21.94 -11.98
C ILE A 126 7.47 22.28 -12.71
N LEU A 127 7.89 21.46 -13.68
CA LEU A 127 9.17 21.60 -14.38
C LEU A 127 9.15 22.62 -15.53
N ARG A 128 8.01 22.85 -16.18
CA ARG A 128 7.88 23.84 -17.29
C ARG A 128 8.29 25.28 -16.95
N PRO A 129 7.99 25.82 -15.75
CA PRO A 129 8.36 27.21 -15.40
C PRO A 129 9.76 27.38 -14.81
N ILE A 130 10.60 26.33 -14.79
CA ILE A 130 11.99 26.36 -14.29
C ILE A 130 12.95 26.37 -15.48
#